data_AF-A0A2W0AQX5-F1
#
_entry.id   AF-A0A2W0AQX5-F1
#
_cell.length_a   1.000
_cell.length_b   1.000
_cell.length_c   1.000
_cell.angle_alpha   90.00
_cell.angle_beta   90.00
_cell.angle_gamma   90.00
#
_symmetry.space_group_name_H-M   'P 1'
#
loop_
_entity.id
_entity.type
_entity.pdbx_description
1 polymer ?
#
loop_
_entity_poly.entity_id
_entity_poly.type
_entity_poly.pdbx_seq_one_letter_code
_entity_poly.pdbx_strand_id
1 'polypeptide(L)'
;MAVMLIDRTVSFAATHDTARMQDPKILRVRSKVVLTPDAQLEALYPKREAIVEITLADGTVLTERVEAVRGTPDNPMTQDEVINKSRDLMIPFVGSAA
;
A
#
# COMPACT_ATOMS: atom_id res chain seq x y z
N MET A 1 5.10 -2.53 0.03
CA MET A 1 5.32 -2.08 -1.36
C MET A 1 5.25 -3.20 -2.39
N ALA A 2 6.13 -4.21 -2.39
CA ALA A 2 6.19 -5.20 -3.47
C ALA A 2 4.86 -5.94 -3.75
N VAL A 3 4.19 -6.44 -2.71
CA VAL A 3 2.87 -7.09 -2.83
C VAL A 3 1.86 -6.17 -3.49
N MET A 4 1.78 -4.91 -3.03
CA MET A 4 0.84 -3.93 -3.58
C MET A 4 1.09 -3.62 -5.05
N LEU A 5 2.35 -3.54 -5.48
CA LEU A 5 2.69 -3.30 -6.89
C LEU A 5 2.31 -4.49 -7.79
N ILE A 6 2.43 -5.72 -7.29
CA ILE A 6 2.06 -6.93 -8.04
C ILE A 6 0.55 -7.08 -8.10
N ASP A 7 -0.12 -6.91 -6.97
CA ASP A 7 -1.56 -7.15 -6.83
C ASP A 7 -2.42 -5.97 -7.30
N ARG A 8 -1.80 -4.80 -7.48
CA ARG A 8 -2.47 -3.51 -7.73
C ARG A 8 -3.47 -3.12 -6.63
N THR A 9 -3.36 -3.76 -5.47
CA THR A 9 -4.16 -3.51 -4.27
C THR A 9 -3.42 -4.03 -3.05
N VAL A 10 -3.92 -3.73 -1.86
CA VAL A 10 -3.38 -4.27 -0.60
C VAL A 10 -4.52 -4.65 0.32
N SER A 11 -4.50 -5.87 0.85
CA SER A 11 -5.45 -6.36 1.86
C SER A 11 -4.73 -6.81 3.11
N PHE A 12 -5.48 -6.98 4.21
CA PHE A 12 -4.93 -7.48 5.46
C PHE A 12 -4.37 -8.90 5.30
N ALA A 13 -5.14 -9.81 4.68
CA ALA A 13 -4.70 -11.18 4.45
C ALA A 13 -3.43 -11.24 3.60
N ALA A 14 -3.38 -10.48 2.49
CA ALA A 14 -2.24 -10.46 1.59
C ALA A 14 -0.95 -9.96 2.27
N THR A 15 -1.05 -9.04 3.22
CA THR A 15 0.10 -8.44 3.92
C THR A 15 0.60 -9.24 5.12
N HIS A 16 -0.19 -10.19 5.61
CA HIS A 16 0.14 -11.03 6.77
C HIS A 16 0.37 -12.50 6.41
N ASP A 17 0.29 -12.88 5.13
CA ASP A 17 0.68 -14.20 4.64
C ASP A 17 2.21 -14.31 4.58
N THR A 18 2.79 -14.96 5.60
CA THR A 18 4.24 -15.13 5.76
C THR A 18 4.87 -16.01 4.67
N ALA A 19 4.18 -17.06 4.22
CA ALA A 19 4.66 -17.94 3.16
C ALA A 19 4.74 -17.16 1.84
N ARG A 20 3.72 -16.36 1.56
CA ARG A 20 3.69 -15.49 0.39
C ARG A 20 4.81 -14.46 0.37
N MET A 21 5.25 -13.95 1.53
CA MET A 21 6.39 -13.03 1.59
C MET A 21 7.72 -13.65 1.12
N GLN A 22 7.79 -14.98 1.04
CA GLN A 22 8.94 -15.72 0.51
C GLN A 22 8.81 -16.05 -0.99
N ASP A 23 7.70 -15.70 -1.65
CA ASP A 23 7.52 -15.94 -3.09
C ASP A 23 8.65 -15.23 -3.88
N PRO A 24 9.40 -15.96 -4.74
CA PRO A 24 10.47 -15.38 -5.54
C PRO A 24 10.06 -14.16 -6.37
N LYS A 25 8.81 -14.07 -6.84
CA LYS A 25 8.28 -12.91 -7.57
C LYS A 25 8.18 -11.68 -6.67
N ILE A 26 7.72 -11.85 -5.43
CA ILE A 26 7.64 -10.78 -4.44
C ILE A 26 9.05 -10.33 -4.05
N LEU A 27 9.96 -11.28 -3.78
CA LEU A 27 11.34 -10.97 -3.43
C LEU A 27 12.07 -10.22 -4.56
N ARG A 28 11.84 -10.59 -5.82
CA ARG A 28 12.40 -9.90 -7.00
C ARG A 28 11.93 -8.45 -7.15
N VAL A 29 10.68 -8.14 -6.78
CA VAL A 29 10.20 -6.75 -6.79
C VAL A 29 10.71 -6.01 -5.56
N ARG A 30 10.69 -6.65 -4.38
CA ARG A 30 11.20 -6.09 -3.13
C ARG A 30 12.67 -5.69 -3.24
N SER A 31 13.50 -6.48 -3.93
CA SER A 31 14.93 -6.18 -4.10
C SER A 31 15.21 -4.88 -4.86
N LYS A 32 14.20 -4.31 -5.53
CA LYS A 32 14.29 -3.03 -6.23
C LYS A 32 13.82 -1.84 -5.38
N VAL A 33 13.24 -2.10 -4.20
CA VAL A 33 12.69 -1.06 -3.33
C VAL A 33 13.80 -0.52 -2.45
N VAL A 34 14.06 0.79 -2.56
CA VAL A 34 15.00 1.52 -1.71
C VAL A 34 14.21 2.55 -0.90
N LEU A 35 14.54 2.67 0.39
CA LEU A 35 13.98 3.70 1.26
C LEU A 35 15.02 4.81 1.42
N THR A 36 14.65 6.01 1.00
CA THR A 36 15.51 7.19 1.06
C THR A 36 14.92 8.19 2.06
N PRO A 37 15.65 8.60 3.11
CA PRO A 37 15.23 9.68 3.99
C PRO A 37 15.15 11.02 3.25
N ASP A 38 14.17 11.85 3.59
CA ASP A 38 13.99 13.19 3.03
C ASP A 38 13.71 14.19 4.17
N ALA A 39 14.62 15.16 4.32
CA ALA A 39 14.55 16.14 5.41
C ALA A 39 13.35 17.09 5.29
N GLN A 40 12.86 17.36 4.07
CA GLN A 40 11.68 18.19 3.86
C GLN A 40 10.42 17.45 4.26
N LEU A 41 10.33 16.15 3.98
CA LEU A 41 9.21 15.32 4.44
C LEU A 41 9.25 15.12 5.96
N GLU A 42 10.44 14.93 6.55
CA GLU A 42 10.62 14.78 7.99
C GLU A 42 10.16 16.04 8.77
N ALA A 43 10.46 17.23 8.24
CA ALA A 43 10.05 18.50 8.83
C ALA A 43 8.52 18.69 8.92
N LEU A 44 7.73 17.89 8.17
CA LEU A 44 6.26 17.94 8.18
C LEU A 44 5.64 17.09 9.30
N TYR A 45 6.44 16.30 10.03
CA TYR A 45 5.94 15.46 11.11
C TYR A 45 5.13 16.29 12.14
N PRO A 46 3.93 15.85 12.56
CA PRO A 46 3.36 14.50 12.45
C PRO A 46 2.60 14.19 11.15
N LYS A 47 2.53 15.11 10.18
CA LYS A 47 1.93 14.82 8.87
C LYS A 47 2.84 13.83 8.15
N ARG A 48 2.28 12.67 7.79
CA ARG A 48 3.01 11.56 7.15
C ARG A 48 2.77 11.61 5.66
N GLU A 49 3.76 12.12 4.94
CA GLU A 49 3.77 12.19 3.48
C GLU A 49 4.85 11.27 2.92
N ALA A 50 4.67 10.81 1.69
CA ALA A 50 5.66 9.99 1.01
C ALA A 50 5.71 10.33 -0.48
N ILE A 51 6.92 10.25 -1.05
CA ILE A 51 7.14 10.30 -2.49
C ILE A 51 7.53 8.90 -2.95
N VAL A 52 6.90 8.44 -4.03
CA VAL A 52 7.25 7.18 -4.70
C VAL A 52 7.76 7.52 -6.09
N GLU A 53 9.00 7.11 -6.38
CA GLU A 53 9.60 7.20 -7.70
C GLU A 53 9.79 5.79 -8.27
N ILE A 54 9.43 5.59 -9.53
CA ILE A 54 9.56 4.32 -10.26
C ILE A 54 10.25 4.58 -11.59
N THR A 55 11.41 3.97 -11.79
CA THR A 55 12.07 3.89 -13.10
C THR A 55 11.63 2.62 -13.82
N LEU A 56 11.02 2.78 -15.00
CA LEU A 56 10.63 1.69 -15.88
C LEU A 56 11.82 1.17 -16.70
N ALA A 57 11.65 0.01 -17.34
CA ALA A 57 12.71 -0.65 -18.08
C ALA A 57 13.18 0.14 -19.33
N ASP A 58 12.32 1.00 -19.87
CA ASP A 58 12.64 1.91 -20.98
C ASP A 58 13.34 3.20 -20.52
N GLY A 59 13.58 3.35 -19.21
CA GLY A 59 14.17 4.55 -18.61
C GLY A 59 13.17 5.62 -18.21
N THR A 60 11.87 5.45 -18.52
CA THR A 60 10.83 6.38 -18.09
C THR A 60 10.75 6.45 -16.56
N VAL A 61 10.71 7.66 -15.99
CA VAL A 61 10.56 7.87 -14.55
C VAL A 61 9.16 8.39 -14.25
N LEU A 62 8.48 7.71 -13.33
CA LEU A 62 7.17 8.11 -12.79
C LEU A 62 7.36 8.50 -11.32
N THR A 63 6.82 9.65 -10.92
CA THR A 63 6.95 10.16 -9.56
C THR A 63 5.58 10.61 -9.06
N GLU A 64 5.23 10.21 -7.84
CA GLU A 64 3.97 10.60 -7.18
C GLU A 64 4.26 10.98 -5.73
N ARG A 65 3.72 12.11 -5.26
CA ARG A 65 3.72 12.51 -3.85
C ARG A 65 2.32 12.34 -3.29
N VAL A 66 2.20 11.59 -2.21
CA VAL A 66 0.93 11.40 -1.49
C VAL A 66 0.99 12.18 -0.18
N GLU A 67 0.18 13.24 -0.08
CA GLU A 67 0.11 14.09 1.10
C GLU A 67 -0.89 13.59 2.16
N ALA A 68 -1.95 12.89 1.73
CA ALA A 68 -2.98 12.34 2.58
C ALA A 68 -3.42 10.96 2.09
N VAL A 69 -3.22 9.93 2.92
CA VAL A 69 -3.56 8.54 2.58
C VAL A 69 -5.07 8.29 2.65
N ARG A 70 -5.59 7.43 1.78
CA ARG A 70 -7.01 7.06 1.75
C ARG A 70 -7.48 6.57 3.13
N GLY A 71 -8.48 7.22 3.69
CA GLY A 71 -9.05 6.96 5.01
C GLY A 71 -8.72 8.00 6.08
N THR A 72 -7.82 8.95 5.84
CA THR A 72 -7.62 10.10 6.74
C THR A 72 -8.73 11.14 6.58
N PRO A 73 -8.91 12.08 7.53
CA PRO A 73 -9.87 13.18 7.36
C PRO A 73 -9.67 13.96 6.06
N ASP A 74 -8.42 14.19 5.67
CA ASP A 74 -8.06 14.92 4.44
C ASP A 74 -8.23 14.09 3.15
N ASN A 75 -8.46 12.78 3.24
CA ASN A 75 -8.73 11.89 2.10
C ASN A 75 -9.70 10.77 2.52
N PRO A 76 -10.96 11.10 2.86
CA PRO A 76 -11.85 10.20 3.58
C PRO A 76 -12.43 9.13 2.67
N MET A 77 -12.45 7.88 3.14
CA MET A 77 -13.15 6.79 2.45
C MET A 77 -14.65 7.09 2.30
N THR A 78 -15.25 6.64 1.21
CA THR A 78 -16.70 6.60 1.06
C THR A 78 -17.29 5.56 2.00
N GLN A 79 -18.61 5.65 2.25
CA GLN A 79 -19.31 4.66 3.05
C GLN A 79 -19.16 3.25 2.46
N ASP A 80 -19.26 3.11 1.14
CA ASP A 80 -19.12 1.81 0.46
C ASP A 80 -17.71 1.23 0.63
N GLU A 81 -16.66 2.05 0.57
CA GLU A 81 -15.29 1.59 0.83
C GLU A 81 -15.11 1.12 2.28
N VAL A 82 -15.69 1.83 3.25
CA VAL A 82 -15.67 1.43 4.66
C VAL A 82 -16.41 0.10 4.85
N ILE A 83 -17.58 -0.06 4.23
CA ILE A 83 -18.34 -1.31 4.27
C ILE A 83 -17.55 -2.46 3.64
N ASN A 84 -16.96 -2.24 2.46
CA ASN A 84 -16.18 -3.26 1.76
C ASN A 84 -14.94 -3.67 2.55
N LYS A 85 -14.22 -2.70 3.13
CA LYS A 85 -13.09 -2.97 4.03
C LYS A 85 -13.51 -3.77 5.27
N SER A 86 -14.65 -3.42 5.86
CA SER A 86 -15.20 -4.14 7.02
C SER A 86 -15.54 -5.59 6.66
N ARG A 87 -16.15 -5.81 5.49
CA ARG A 87 -16.46 -7.15 4.97
C ARG A 87 -15.19 -7.98 4.70
N ASP A 88 -14.18 -7.40 4.05
CA ASP A 88 -12.89 -8.08 3.80
C ASP A 88 -12.23 -8.58 5.09
N LEU A 89 -12.32 -7.80 6.18
CA LEU A 89 -11.77 -8.16 7.47
C LEU A 89 -12.59 -9.19 8.25
N MET A 90 -13.93 -9.18 8.10
CA MET A 90 -14.83 -9.94 8.97
C MET A 90 -15.29 -11.26 8.35
N ILE A 91 -15.66 -11.26 7.06
CA ILE A 91 -16.26 -12.43 6.38
C ILE A 91 -15.41 -13.70 6.53
N PRO A 92 -14.07 -13.66 6.42
CA PRO A 92 -13.26 -14.88 6.56
C PRO A 92 -13.40 -15.58 7.93
N PHE A 93 -13.87 -14.88 8.96
CA PHE A 93 -13.95 -15.40 10.33
C PHE A 93 -15.39 -15.64 10.80
N VAL A 94 -16.34 -14.79 10.40
CA VAL A 94 -17.74 -14.90 10.84
C VAL A 94 -18.71 -15.39 9.76
N GLY A 95 -18.22 -15.60 8.53
CA GLY A 95 -19.04 -15.96 7.37
C GLY A 95 -19.79 -14.78 6.77
N SER A 96 -20.43 -15.00 5.62
CA SER A 96 -21.41 -14.05 5.06
C SER A 96 -22.78 -14.26 5.69
N ALA A 97 -23.56 -13.19 5.83
CA ALA A 97 -24.99 -13.34 6.09
C ALA A 97 -25.61 -14.16 4.94
N ALA A 98 -26.52 -15.09 5.30
CA ALA A 98 -27.27 -15.89 4.35
C ALA A 98 -28.21 -15.02 3.49
#